data_AF-A0A924NPV2-F1
#
_entry.id   AF-A0A924NPV2-F1
#
_cell.length_a   1.000
_cell.length_b   1.000
_cell.length_c   1.000
_cell.angle_alpha   90.00
_cell.angle_beta   90.00
_cell.angle_gamma   90.00
#
_symmetry.space_group_name_H-M   'P 1'
#
loop_
_entity.id
_entity.type
_entity.pdbx_description
1 polymer ?
#
loop_
_entity_poly.entity_id
_entity_poly.type
_entity_poly.pdbx_seq_one_letter_code
_entity_poly.pdbx_strand_id
1 'polypeptide(L)'
;MRMTDEEYFRSCVAKERQLAHLLGHHQIEECYETAGTLWEGQTKLPQWTRSWVACGPLLTAHRIPLHFGADAAGGWVQAGSTTQHFADHPRPDRAVMLAVVKEVVRRLEHPKELRAA
;
A
#
# COMPACT_ATOMS: atom_id res chain seq x y z
N MET A 1 13.03 11.40 -13.79
CA MET A 1 12.61 10.32 -14.70
C MET A 1 11.23 9.88 -14.22
N ARG A 2 10.15 10.13 -14.99
CA ARG A 2 8.82 9.64 -14.59
C ARG A 2 8.81 8.12 -14.73
N MET A 3 8.41 7.43 -13.68
CA MET A 3 8.25 5.99 -13.67
C MET A 3 7.17 5.61 -14.69
N THR A 4 7.41 4.58 -15.49
CA THR A 4 6.41 4.07 -16.44
C THR A 4 5.23 3.43 -15.69
N ASP A 5 4.06 3.34 -16.34
CA ASP A 5 2.88 2.70 -15.75
C ASP A 5 3.14 1.24 -15.36
N GLU A 6 3.99 0.54 -16.12
CA GLU A 6 4.38 -0.83 -15.83
C GLU A 6 5.27 -0.93 -14.57
N GLU A 7 6.27 -0.06 -14.44
CA GLU A 7 7.11 0.01 -13.24
C GLU A 7 6.28 0.41 -12.00
N TYR A 8 5.32 1.32 -12.17
CA TYR A 8 4.34 1.68 -11.14
C TYR A 8 3.53 0.48 -10.68
N PHE A 9 3.00 -0.28 -11.64
CA PHE A 9 2.23 -1.49 -11.34
C PHE A 9 3.07 -2.54 -10.61
N ARG A 10 4.30 -2.80 -11.07
CA ARG A 10 5.23 -3.74 -10.43
C ARG A 10 5.56 -3.34 -8.99
N SER A 11 5.78 -2.05 -8.74
CA SER A 11 6.01 -1.51 -7.39
C SER A 11 4.81 -1.72 -6.46
N CYS A 12 3.60 -1.50 -6.99
CA CYS A 12 2.36 -1.76 -6.25
C CYS A 12 2.20 -3.24 -5.88
N VAL A 13 2.40 -4.16 -6.84
CA VAL A 13 2.32 -5.61 -6.61
C VAL A 13 3.36 -6.06 -5.57
N ALA A 14 4.59 -5.55 -5.66
CA ALA A 14 5.63 -5.87 -4.69
C ALA A 14 5.23 -5.48 -3.25
N LYS A 15 4.59 -4.32 -3.08
CA LYS A 15 4.11 -3.87 -1.76
C LYS A 15 2.91 -4.67 -1.26
N GLU A 16 1.97 -5.06 -2.13
CA GLU A 16 0.86 -5.93 -1.76
C GLU A 16 1.35 -7.31 -1.30
N ARG A 17 2.34 -7.88 -2.00
CA ARG A 17 2.97 -9.16 -1.61
C ARG A 17 3.71 -9.06 -0.29
N GLN A 18 4.46 -7.98 -0.07
CA GLN A 18 5.12 -7.71 1.20
C GLN A 18 4.11 -7.64 2.36
N LEU A 19 3.01 -6.90 2.18
CA LEU A 19 1.94 -6.82 3.15
C LEU A 19 1.31 -8.20 3.43
N ALA A 20 1.03 -8.96 2.38
CA ALA A 20 0.46 -10.31 2.51
C ALA A 20 1.33 -11.23 3.37
N HIS A 21 2.65 -11.22 3.14
CA HIS A 21 3.59 -12.01 3.93
C HIS A 21 3.59 -11.60 5.41
N LEU A 22 3.57 -10.29 5.68
CA LEU A 22 3.52 -9.74 7.04
C LEU A 22 2.20 -10.05 7.76
N LEU A 23 1.12 -10.30 7.01
CA LEU A 23 -0.18 -10.74 7.53
C LEU A 23 -0.28 -12.27 7.70
N GLY A 24 0.79 -13.02 7.42
CA GLY A 24 0.84 -14.48 7.58
C GLY A 24 0.48 -15.28 6.34
N HIS A 25 0.26 -14.64 5.19
CA HIS A 25 0.01 -15.34 3.93
C HIS A 25 1.33 -15.74 3.27
N HIS A 26 1.79 -16.96 3.53
CA HIS A 26 3.10 -17.44 3.06
C HIS A 26 3.05 -18.24 1.75
N GLN A 27 1.87 -18.67 1.29
CA GLN A 27 1.69 -19.39 0.03
C GLN A 27 1.01 -18.50 -1.02
N ILE A 28 1.81 -17.70 -1.74
CA ILE A 28 1.32 -16.78 -2.78
C ILE A 28 1.86 -17.24 -4.14
N GLU A 29 0.97 -17.49 -5.10
CA GLU A 29 1.37 -17.71 -6.49
C GLU A 29 1.78 -16.39 -7.13
N GLU A 30 3.00 -16.34 -7.65
CA GLU A 30 3.55 -15.13 -8.27
C GLU A 30 3.04 -14.97 -9.70
N CYS A 31 2.04 -14.13 -9.90
CA CYS A 31 1.62 -13.72 -11.24
C CYS A 31 2.09 -12.28 -11.49
N TYR A 32 3.10 -12.08 -12.35
CA TYR A 32 3.63 -10.74 -12.67
C TYR A 32 2.59 -9.80 -13.32
N GLU A 33 1.53 -10.37 -13.89
CA GLU A 33 0.43 -9.65 -14.54
C GLU A 33 -0.73 -9.30 -13.57
N THR A 34 -0.73 -9.84 -12.35
CA THR A 34 -1.77 -9.57 -11.33
C THR A 34 -1.15 -9.38 -9.93
N ALA A 35 -1.97 -9.23 -8.89
CA ALA A 35 -1.47 -9.20 -7.50
C ALA A 35 -0.88 -10.56 -7.05
N GLY A 36 -1.19 -11.65 -7.77
CA GLY A 36 -1.01 -13.03 -7.34
C GLY A 36 -2.29 -13.64 -6.76
N THR A 37 -2.28 -14.95 -6.55
CA THR A 37 -3.37 -15.73 -5.93
C THR A 37 -2.88 -16.35 -4.62
N LEU A 38 -3.69 -16.29 -3.56
CA LEU A 38 -3.43 -17.01 -2.30
C LEU A 38 -3.76 -18.49 -2.50
N TRP A 39 -2.83 -19.37 -2.15
CA TRP A 39 -3.01 -20.82 -2.26
C TRP A 39 -4.00 -21.37 -1.23
N GLU A 40 -4.09 -20.79 -0.03
CA GLU A 40 -5.13 -21.12 0.94
C GLU A 40 -6.50 -20.68 0.40
N GLY A 41 -7.24 -21.64 -0.17
CA GLY A 41 -8.60 -21.43 -0.66
C GLY A 41 -8.72 -20.79 -2.05
N GLN A 42 -7.65 -20.76 -2.87
CA GLN A 42 -7.66 -20.20 -4.24
C GLN A 42 -8.20 -18.77 -4.33
N THR A 43 -8.01 -17.97 -3.28
CA THR A 43 -8.57 -16.63 -3.21
C THR A 43 -7.58 -15.63 -3.78
N LYS A 44 -8.00 -14.77 -4.70
CA LYS A 44 -7.13 -13.72 -5.28
C LYS A 44 -6.55 -12.86 -4.17
N LEU A 45 -5.26 -12.50 -4.27
CA LEU A 45 -4.66 -11.60 -3.30
C LEU A 45 -5.44 -10.27 -3.28
N PRO A 46 -5.78 -9.73 -2.10
CA PRO A 46 -6.47 -8.45 -2.04
C PRO A 46 -5.61 -7.36 -2.69
N GLN A 47 -6.20 -6.63 -3.64
CA GLN A 47 -5.51 -5.58 -4.38
C GLN A 47 -5.46 -4.29 -3.54
N TRP A 48 -4.78 -4.30 -2.39
CA TRP A 48 -4.81 -3.20 -1.42
C TRP A 48 -4.36 -1.84 -1.97
N THR A 49 -3.53 -1.79 -3.00
CA THR A 49 -3.10 -0.54 -3.64
C THR A 49 -4.05 -0.10 -4.75
N ARG A 50 -5.01 -0.96 -5.13
CA ARG A 50 -5.88 -0.76 -6.29
C ARG A 50 -7.38 -0.87 -6.03
N SER A 51 -7.80 -1.36 -4.87
CA SER A 51 -9.20 -1.55 -4.48
C SER A 51 -9.44 -0.99 -3.09
N TRP A 52 -10.35 -0.01 -3.01
CA TRP A 52 -10.78 0.55 -1.72
C TRP A 52 -11.48 -0.48 -0.82
N VAL A 53 -12.16 -1.47 -1.41
CA VAL A 53 -12.78 -2.57 -0.63
C VAL A 53 -11.72 -3.36 0.13
N ALA A 54 -10.53 -3.55 -0.46
CA ALA A 54 -9.41 -4.19 0.20
C ALA A 54 -8.67 -3.22 1.14
N CYS A 55 -8.40 -1.99 0.69
CA CYS A 55 -7.59 -1.00 1.42
C CYS A 55 -8.28 -0.44 2.67
N GLY A 56 -9.57 -0.10 2.57
CA GLY A 56 -10.33 0.59 3.61
C GLY A 56 -10.25 -0.08 4.99
N PRO A 57 -10.42 -1.42 5.09
CA PRO A 57 -10.26 -2.15 6.35
C PRO A 57 -8.89 -1.97 7.02
N LEU A 58 -7.81 -1.72 6.28
CA LEU A 58 -6.48 -1.49 6.86
C LEU A 58 -6.43 -0.20 7.69
N LEU A 59 -7.13 0.86 7.26
CA LEU A 59 -7.16 2.15 7.94
C LEU A 59 -7.68 2.00 9.37
N THR A 60 -8.80 1.30 9.52
CA THR A 60 -9.47 1.12 10.82
C THR A 60 -8.74 0.08 11.66
N ALA A 61 -8.31 -1.04 11.07
CA ALA A 61 -7.58 -2.09 11.78
C ALA A 61 -6.26 -1.58 12.39
N HIS A 62 -5.54 -0.72 11.67
CA HIS A 62 -4.25 -0.19 12.12
C HIS A 62 -4.32 1.23 12.68
N ARG A 63 -5.52 1.84 12.76
CA ARG A 63 -5.74 3.23 13.22
C ARG A 63 -4.81 4.22 12.54
N ILE A 64 -4.84 4.24 11.21
CA ILE A 64 -3.97 5.11 10.41
C ILE A 64 -4.68 6.45 10.16
N PRO A 65 -4.16 7.57 10.68
CA PRO A 65 -4.69 8.88 10.36
C PRO A 65 -4.31 9.27 8.92
N LEU A 66 -5.21 9.98 8.24
CA LEU A 66 -4.97 10.56 6.92
C LEU A 66 -4.97 12.08 7.02
N HIS A 67 -3.89 12.71 6.56
CA HIS A 67 -3.76 14.14 6.42
C HIS A 67 -3.53 14.50 4.96
N PHE A 68 -4.23 15.52 4.49
CA PHE A 68 -4.12 16.00 3.11
C PHE A 68 -3.56 17.41 3.13
N GLY A 69 -2.67 17.70 2.19
CA GLY A 69 -2.11 19.03 2.02
C GLY A 69 -1.71 19.30 0.58
N ALA A 70 -1.16 20.49 0.37
CA ALA A 70 -0.63 20.90 -0.92
C ALA A 70 0.59 21.80 -0.70
N ASP A 71 1.55 21.70 -1.61
CA ASP A 71 2.73 22.56 -1.67
C ASP A 71 3.00 23.00 -3.13
N ALA A 72 4.17 23.59 -3.39
CA ALA A 72 4.57 24.04 -4.72
C ALA A 72 4.71 22.89 -5.74
N ALA A 73 4.91 21.65 -5.28
CA ALA A 73 4.96 20.46 -6.13
C ALA A 73 3.58 19.82 -6.35
N GLY A 74 2.55 20.27 -5.62
CA GLY A 74 1.16 19.88 -5.78
C GLY A 74 0.55 19.27 -4.51
N GLY A 75 -0.57 18.56 -4.69
CA GLY A 75 -1.24 17.88 -3.58
C GLY A 75 -0.48 16.65 -3.07
N TRP A 76 -0.61 16.38 -1.78
CA TRP A 76 -0.04 15.20 -1.15
C TRP A 76 -0.98 14.62 -0.09
N VAL A 77 -0.73 13.36 0.28
CA VAL A 77 -1.37 12.67 1.39
C VAL A 77 -0.31 12.10 2.33
N GLN A 78 -0.56 12.22 3.62
CA GLN A 78 0.20 11.58 4.67
C GLN A 78 -0.68 10.57 5.40
N ALA A 79 -0.26 9.31 5.41
CA ALA A 79 -0.86 8.20 6.15
C ALA A 79 0.06 7.82 7.31
N GLY A 80 -0.28 8.22 8.54
CA GLY A 80 0.62 8.10 9.68
C GLY A 80 1.94 8.84 9.43
N SER A 81 3.06 8.11 9.36
CA SER A 81 4.38 8.69 9.06
C SER A 81 4.76 8.61 7.58
N THR A 82 3.88 8.09 6.71
CA THR A 82 4.17 7.85 5.30
C THR A 82 3.52 8.92 4.42
N THR A 83 4.31 9.69 3.68
CA THR A 83 3.82 10.72 2.74
C THR A 83 3.95 10.26 1.29
N GLN A 84 2.95 10.52 0.46
CA GLN A 84 2.96 10.33 -1.00
C GLN A 84 2.43 11.59 -1.70
N HIS A 85 3.11 12.04 -2.77
CA HIS A 85 2.67 13.17 -3.58
C HIS A 85 1.78 12.71 -4.72
N PHE A 86 0.68 13.40 -5.00
CA PHE A 86 -0.27 12.97 -6.05
C PHE A 86 0.33 12.96 -7.45
N ALA A 87 1.35 13.78 -7.70
CA ALA A 87 2.05 13.85 -8.99
C ALA A 87 2.80 12.55 -9.36
N ASP A 88 3.10 11.69 -8.39
CA ASP A 88 3.83 10.44 -8.58
C ASP A 88 2.93 9.25 -8.93
N HIS A 89 1.61 9.48 -9.02
CA HIS A 89 0.63 8.41 -9.21
C HIS A 89 -0.32 8.72 -10.37
N PRO A 90 -0.86 7.69 -11.05
CA PRO A 90 -1.85 7.90 -12.11
C PRO A 90 -3.12 8.61 -11.65
N ARG A 91 -3.50 8.46 -10.37
CA ARG A 91 -4.67 9.10 -9.74
C ARG A 91 -4.40 9.36 -8.25
N PRO A 92 -4.98 10.42 -7.65
CA PRO A 92 -4.83 10.70 -6.22
C PRO A 92 -5.21 9.52 -5.31
N ASP A 93 -6.30 8.80 -5.62
CA ASP A 93 -6.72 7.61 -4.86
C ASP A 93 -5.63 6.54 -4.75
N ARG A 94 -4.83 6.38 -5.81
CA ARG A 94 -3.71 5.42 -5.82
C ARG A 94 -2.60 5.85 -4.88
N ALA A 95 -2.36 7.15 -4.76
CA ALA A 95 -1.41 7.70 -3.78
C ALA A 95 -1.88 7.41 -2.35
N VAL A 96 -3.17 7.59 -2.07
CA VAL A 96 -3.74 7.32 -0.74
C VAL A 96 -3.62 5.83 -0.39
N MET A 97 -4.09 4.95 -1.28
CA MET A 97 -4.03 3.50 -1.03
C MET A 97 -2.57 3.01 -0.86
N LEU A 98 -1.63 3.52 -1.67
CA LEU A 98 -0.22 3.15 -1.52
C LEU A 98 0.40 3.70 -0.22
N ALA A 99 0.06 4.92 0.19
CA ALA A 99 0.50 5.48 1.46
C ALA A 99 0.03 4.63 2.65
N VAL A 100 -1.23 4.18 2.63
CA VAL A 100 -1.80 3.28 3.64
C VAL A 100 -1.05 1.95 3.68
N VAL A 101 -0.88 1.29 2.53
CA VAL A 101 -0.17 -0.01 2.47
C VAL A 101 1.26 0.12 2.98
N LYS A 102 2.00 1.15 2.55
CA LYS A 102 3.38 1.39 3.00
C LYS A 102 3.44 1.68 4.50
N GLU A 103 2.48 2.42 5.04
CA GLU A 103 2.41 2.67 6.48
C GLU A 103 2.13 1.38 7.25
N VAL A 104 1.15 0.56 6.84
CA VAL A 104 0.87 -0.73 7.50
C VAL A 104 2.11 -1.62 7.51
N VAL A 105 2.75 -1.77 6.35
CA VAL A 105 4.00 -2.53 6.20
C VAL A 105 5.04 -2.03 7.20
N ARG A 106 5.29 -0.71 7.25
CA ARG A 106 6.21 -0.09 8.20
C ARG A 106 5.85 -0.42 9.65
N ARG A 107 4.56 -0.40 10.02
CA ARG A 107 4.11 -0.73 11.39
C ARG A 107 4.31 -2.20 11.76
N LEU A 108 4.13 -3.09 10.80
CA LEU A 108 4.31 -4.53 11.00
C LEU A 108 5.80 -4.91 11.06
N GLU A 109 6.65 -4.26 10.27
CA GLU A 109 8.10 -4.50 10.25
C GLU A 109 8.81 -3.88 11.46
N HIS A 110 8.37 -2.70 11.92
CA HIS A 110 9.04 -1.92 12.97
C HIS A 110 8.13 -1.61 14.19
N PRO A 111 7.59 -2.63 14.89
CA PRO A 111 6.63 -2.42 15.97
C PRO A 111 7.23 -1.72 17.20
N LYS A 112 8.56 -1.76 17.39
CA LYS A 112 9.24 -1.13 18.53
C LYS A 112 9.42 0.38 18.35
N GLU A 113 9.70 0.83 17.13
CA GLU A 113 9.91 2.25 16.80
C GLU A 113 8.64 3.08 16.98
N LEU A 114 7.48 2.44 16.85
CA LEU A 114 6.16 3.04 17.05
C LEU A 114 5.71 3.17 18.50
N ARG A 115 6.33 2.44 19.44
CA ARG A 115 6.00 2.55 20.87
C ARG A 115 6.79 3.65 21.57
N ALA A 116 7.84 4.17 20.93
CA ALA A 116 8.74 5.18 21.47
C ALA A 116 8.40 6.61 20.99
N ALA A 117 7.42 6.74 20.09
CA ALA A 117 6.90 8.00 19.55
C ALA A 117 5.48 8.25 20.07
#